data_AF-A0A9E3KZP2-F1
#
_entry.id   AF-A0A9E3KZP2-F1
#
_cell.length_a   1.000
_cell.length_b   1.000
_cell.length_c   1.000
_cell.angle_alpha   90.00
_cell.angle_beta   90.00
_cell.angle_gamma   90.00
#
_symmetry.space_group_name_H-M   'P 1'
#
loop_
_entity.id
_entity.type
_entity.pdbx_description
1 polymer ?
#
loop_
_entity_poly.entity_id
_entity_poly.type
_entity_poly.pdbx_seq_one_letter_code
_entity_poly.pdbx_strand_id
1 'polypeptide(L)' 'MADIQIYRQIKKGRTFLRVEVTPKSAETRKLLRQFQAGVREFEKNWKATDAYRAARKAKKAKKKKTAK' A
#
# COMPACT_ATOMS: atom_id res chain seq x y z
N MET A 1 -1.23 22.05 -13.04
CA MET A 1 -2.41 21.17 -12.94
C MET A 1 -1.98 19.71 -12.88
N ALA A 2 -2.61 18.87 -12.05
CA ALA A 2 -2.35 17.44 -11.97
C ALA A 2 -3.46 16.67 -12.71
N ASP A 3 -3.14 15.51 -13.29
CA ASP A 3 -4.15 14.60 -13.82
C ASP A 3 -4.68 13.73 -12.69
N ILE A 4 -5.98 13.84 -12.42
CA ILE A 4 -6.66 13.07 -11.39
C ILE A 4 -7.49 11.98 -12.09
N GLN A 5 -7.15 10.73 -11.85
CA GLN A 5 -7.91 9.58 -12.33
C GLN A 5 -8.65 8.93 -11.15
N ILE A 6 -9.95 8.69 -11.33
CA ILE A 6 -10.79 8.08 -10.30
C ILE A 6 -11.26 6.72 -10.81
N TYR A 7 -10.83 5.66 -10.13
CA TYR A 7 -11.19 4.29 -10.45
C TYR A 7 -12.17 3.74 -9.42
N ARG A 8 -13.28 3.17 -9.90
CA ARG A 8 -14.19 2.40 -9.05
C ARG A 8 -13.68 0.97 -8.95
N GLN A 9 -13.34 0.52 -7.75
CA GLN A 9 -12.88 -0.84 -7.49
C GLN A 9 -13.84 -1.54 -6.52
N ILE A 10 -14.33 -2.72 -6.89
CA ILE A 10 -15.16 -3.54 -6.00
C ILE A 10 -14.29 -4.68 -5.44
N LYS A 11 -14.17 -4.78 -4.11
CA LYS A 11 -13.40 -5.83 -3.45
C LYS A 11 -14.16 -6.37 -2.24
N LYS A 12 -14.43 -7.68 -2.23
CA LYS A 12 -15.19 -8.38 -1.15
C LYS A 12 -16.56 -7.73 -0.87
N GLY A 13 -17.31 -7.39 -1.92
CA GLY A 13 -18.63 -6.78 -1.78
C GLY A 13 -18.63 -5.31 -1.32
N ARG A 14 -17.47 -4.66 -1.23
CA ARG A 14 -17.34 -3.24 -0.91
C ARG A 14 -16.83 -2.45 -2.11
N THR A 15 -17.41 -1.29 -2.34
CA THR A 15 -16.99 -0.35 -3.39
C THR A 15 -15.97 0.61 -2.82
N PHE A 16 -14.84 0.74 -3.50
CA PHE A 16 -13.76 1.66 -3.19
C PHE A 16 -13.59 2.62 -4.37
N LEU A 17 -13.38 3.89 -4.07
CA LEU A 17 -12.89 4.87 -5.04
C LEU A 17 -11.39 5.00 -4.85
N ARG A 18 -10.62 4.60 -5.85
CA ARG A 18 -9.17 4.79 -5.89
C ARG A 18 -8.89 6.05 -6.69
N VAL A 19 -8.38 7.07 -6.02
CA VAL A 19 -7.95 8.32 -6.65
C VAL A 19 -6.45 8.23 -6.91
N GLU A 20 -6.05 8.30 -8.17
CA GLU A 20 -4.66 8.40 -8.59
C GLU A 20 -4.38 9.81 -9.09
N VAL A 21 -3.42 10.49 -8.46
CA VAL A 21 -3.04 11.85 -8.83
C VAL A 21 -1.65 11.82 -9.44
N THR A 22 -1.56 12.19 -10.72
CA THR A 22 -0.29 12.29 -11.44
C THR A 22 0.03 13.77 -11.67
N PRO A 23 1.11 14.31 -11.06
CA PRO A 23 1.52 15.69 -11.32
C PRO A 23 1.99 15.86 -12.77
N LYS A 24 1.61 16.96 -13.45
CA LYS A 24 2.13 17.26 -14.80
C LYS A 24 3.57 17.78 -14.78
N SER A 25 3.95 18.53 -13.75
CA SER A 25 5.32 19.07 -13.61
C SER A 25 6.35 17.95 -13.47
N ALA A 26 7.47 18.06 -14.21
CA ALA A 26 8.57 17.10 -14.13
C ALA A 26 9.24 17.10 -12.74
N GLU A 27 9.36 18.26 -12.12
CA GLU A 27 9.94 18.43 -10.78
C GLU A 27 9.09 17.75 -9.72
N THR A 28 7.77 17.97 -9.74
CA THR A 28 6.84 17.34 -8.80
C THR A 28 6.79 15.82 -9.00
N ARG A 29 6.92 15.32 -10.23
CA ARG A 29 7.06 13.88 -10.49
C ARG A 29 8.35 13.31 -9.92
N LYS A 30 9.48 14.05 -10.00
CA LYS A 30 10.75 13.66 -9.39
C LYS A 30 10.63 13.58 -7.87
N LEU A 31 10.00 14.58 -7.25
CA LEU A 31 9.74 14.62 -5.81
C LEU A 31 8.85 13.45 -5.36
N LEU A 32 7.78 13.15 -6.10
CA LEU A 32 6.91 12.01 -5.83
C LEU A 32 7.67 10.68 -5.89
N ARG A 33 8.56 10.50 -6.88
CA ARG A 33 9.41 9.30 -7.00
C ARG A 33 10.36 9.15 -5.80
N GLN A 34 11.00 10.25 -5.37
CA GLN A 34 11.89 10.24 -4.20
C GLN A 34 11.10 9.88 -2.93
N PHE A 35 9.92 10.47 -2.74
CA PHE A 35 9.04 10.14 -1.63
C PHE A 35 8.64 8.65 -1.65
N GLN A 36 8.22 8.13 -2.81
CA GLN A 36 7.88 6.72 -2.97
C GLN A 36 9.05 5.78 -2.67
N ALA A 37 10.28 6.16 -3.04
CA ALA A 37 11.48 5.40 -2.71
C ALA A 37 11.70 5.34 -1.19
N GLY A 38 11.59 6.47 -0.49
CA GLY A 38 11.70 6.51 0.98
C GLY A 38 10.62 5.68 1.68
N VAL A 39 9.37 5.73 1.20
CA VAL A 39 8.28 4.89 1.74
C VAL A 39 8.57 3.40 1.55
N ARG A 40 9.15 3.00 0.41
CA ARG A 40 9.54 1.59 0.15
C ARG A 40 10.63 1.12 1.11
N GLU A 41 11.63 1.95 1.38
CA GLU A 41 12.68 1.63 2.35
C GLU A 41 12.13 1.53 3.78
N PHE A 42 11.30 2.49 4.18
CA PHE A 42 10.59 2.43 5.45
C PHE A 42 9.76 1.16 5.57
N GLU A 43 8.99 0.79 4.54
CA GLU A 43 8.18 -0.42 4.52
C GLU A 43 9.04 -1.69 4.60
N LYS A 44 10.20 -1.72 3.94
CA LYS A 44 11.15 -2.83 4.02
C LYS A 44 11.68 -3.00 5.44
N ASN A 45 12.07 -1.91 6.09
CA ASN A 45 12.57 -1.91 7.46
C ASN A 45 11.47 -2.32 8.44
N TRP A 46 10.27 -1.75 8.28
CA TRP A 46 9.10 -2.12 9.08
C TRP A 46 8.77 -3.62 8.96
N LYS A 47 8.78 -4.19 7.75
CA LYS A 47 8.55 -5.62 7.52
C LYS A 47 9.66 -6.51 8.09
N ALA A 48 10.87 -5.97 8.25
CA ALA A 48 11.99 -6.69 8.85
C ALA A 48 11.83 -6.82 10.37
N THR A 49 11.07 -5.94 11.02
CA THR A 49 10.83 -5.99 12.48
C THR A 49 10.16 -7.29 12.92
N ASP A 50 10.53 -7.74 14.12
CA ASP A 50 9.96 -8.95 14.71
C ASP A 50 8.47 -8.79 15.03
N ALA A 51 8.03 -7.59 15.40
CA ALA A 51 6.62 -7.28 15.61
C ALA A 51 5.78 -7.60 14.36
N TYR A 52 6.22 -7.16 13.18
CA TYR A 52 5.53 -7.46 11.92
C TYR A 52 5.53 -8.97 11.61
N ARG A 53 6.68 -9.64 11.80
CA ARG A 53 6.82 -11.09 11.55
C ARG A 53 5.92 -11.90 12.50
N ALA A 54 5.86 -11.53 13.77
CA ALA A 54 5.01 -12.15 14.78
C ALA A 54 3.52 -11.98 14.45
N ALA A 55 3.09 -10.75 14.11
CA ALA A 55 1.72 -10.47 13.68
C ALA A 55 1.33 -11.30 12.44
N ARG A 56 2.25 -11.44 11.47
CA ARG A 56 2.03 -12.24 10.26
C ARG A 56 1.90 -13.73 10.56
N LYS A 57 2.72 -14.27 11.48
CA LYS A 57 2.63 -15.67 11.95
C LYS A 57 1.29 -15.90 12.66
N ALA A 58 0.89 -15.03 13.57
CA ALA A 58 -0.39 -15.12 14.28
C ALA A 58 -1.60 -15.12 13.33
N LYS A 59 -1.58 -14.27 12.29
CA LYS A 59 -2.63 -14.24 11.27
C LYS A 59 -2.72 -15.53 10.46
N LYS A 60 -1.57 -16.13 10.09
CA LYS A 60 -1.52 -17.44 9.41
C LYS A 60 -2.05 -18.56 10.31
N ALA A 61 -1.69 -18.56 11.58
CA ALA A 61 -2.16 -19.56 12.56
C ALA A 61 -3.68 -19.50 12.73
N LYS A 62 -4.26 -18.30 12.88
CA LYS A 62 -5.72 -18.13 12.92
C LYS A 62 -6.40 -18.65 11.65
N LYS A 63 -5.86 -18.33 10.47
CA LYS A 63 -6.43 -18.79 9.19
C LYS A 63 -6.42 -20.32 9.04
N LYS A 64 -5.40 -21.01 9.56
CA LYS A 64 -5.36 -22.49 9.59
C LYS A 64 -6.38 -23.09 10.56
N LYS A 65 -6.59 -22.45 11.72
CA LYS A 65 -7.59 -22.90 12.70
C LYS A 65 -9.03 -22.74 12.22
N THR A 66 -9.32 -21.70 11.44
CA THR A 66 -10.67 -21.45 10.89
C THR A 66 -10.97 -22.24 9.61
N ALA A 67 -9.98 -22.93 9.04
CA ALA A 67 -10.12 -23.72 7.82
C ALA A 67 -10.18 -25.24 8.10
N LYS A 68 -10.17 -25.62 9.37
CA LYS A 68 -10.31 -26.99 9.87
C LYS A 68 -11.62 -27.06 10.64
#